data_AF-A0A2A2TGD3-F1
#
_entry.id   AF-A0A2A2TGD3-F1
#
_cell.length_a   1.000
_cell.length_b   1.000
_cell.length_c   1.000
_cell.angle_alpha   90.00
_cell.angle_beta   90.00
_cell.angle_gamma   90.00
#
_symmetry.space_group_name_H-M   'P 1'
#
loop_
_entity.id
_entity.type
_entity.pdbx_description
1 polymer ?
#
loop_
_entity_poly.entity_id
_entity_poly.type
_entity_poly.pdbx_seq_one_letter_code
_entity_poly.pdbx_strand_id
1 'polypeptide(L)'
;MENNRLRRVEWVDLNLPSLRDFDRFLGWMVGRVLFSGWLFSINTIRVAAKIIVSVCDQTERASRQILAVYEQLPHAGMLGANVIDVTAAVLPLSPENIITDLLRAIEGKHVLIIGDTGTGKSTIAQWLAYQVGGDITVYDPDAAPDEWAGLNVVGRKGNFSAIATAMEADLEELQRRIELRGEGGDKALAGLDSVTIAEEFPLLVSEVDIASQWLIKHGNRGRKPKRFIVGLSQDDSVAALGIEGQGNARKNFRFVRLGKFGVNHARKLKDSAVEEWLKAGKYRCMVEDTPCQLPDLSSFNMFVPRVSLQPSFQDMKTAETTVEPELQPISTPEKPVSDTTLKAVKACLEAGFSDSKLIKEVLGFSGGRYKEGKEILEKMKGELGK
;
A
#
# COMPACT_ATOMS: atom_id res chain seq x y z
N MET A 1 -2.36 45.60 -68.02
CA MET A 1 -1.39 45.30 -66.95
C MET A 1 -1.39 46.51 -66.02
N GLU A 2 -1.92 46.31 -64.80
CA GLU A 2 -1.21 46.57 -63.52
C GLU A 2 -1.13 48.06 -63.18
N ASN A 3 -1.59 48.56 -62.02
CA ASN A 3 -1.60 48.02 -60.68
C ASN A 3 -2.74 48.63 -59.86
N ASN A 4 -3.57 47.80 -59.23
CA ASN A 4 -4.62 48.23 -58.30
C ASN A 4 -4.56 47.41 -57.01
N ARG A 5 -3.43 47.50 -56.29
CA ARG A 5 -3.24 46.88 -54.96
C ARG A 5 -2.30 47.69 -54.07
N LEU A 6 -2.79 48.79 -53.51
CA LEU A 6 -2.28 49.32 -52.24
C LEU A 6 -3.40 49.14 -51.21
N ARG A 7 -3.29 48.05 -50.45
CA ARG A 7 -4.16 47.75 -49.29
C ARG A 7 -4.02 48.91 -48.29
N ARG A 8 -5.15 49.49 -47.88
CA ARG A 8 -5.21 50.37 -46.71
C ARG A 8 -4.70 49.58 -45.50
N VAL A 9 -3.63 50.04 -44.90
CA VAL A 9 -3.16 49.56 -43.60
C VAL A 9 -4.18 50.09 -42.58
N GLU A 10 -5.00 49.20 -42.05
CA GLU A 10 -5.83 49.50 -40.88
C GLU A 10 -4.88 49.74 -39.70
N TRP A 11 -4.82 51.00 -39.26
CA TRP A 11 -4.16 51.35 -38.02
C TRP A 11 -4.97 50.75 -36.89
N VAL A 12 -4.43 49.71 -36.26
CA VAL A 12 -5.01 49.13 -35.05
C VAL A 12 -4.69 50.11 -33.92
N ASP A 13 -5.72 50.76 -33.38
CA ASP A 13 -5.59 51.61 -32.20
C ASP A 13 -5.09 50.76 -31.02
N LEU A 14 -3.82 50.96 -30.66
CA LEU A 14 -3.22 50.41 -29.46
C LEU A 14 -3.80 51.16 -28.26
N ASN A 15 -4.86 50.61 -27.67
CA ASN A 15 -5.35 51.04 -26.37
C ASN A 15 -4.26 50.79 -25.33
N LEU A 16 -3.50 51.85 -25.01
CA LEU A 16 -2.55 51.81 -23.92
C LEU A 16 -3.30 51.53 -22.61
N PRO A 17 -2.78 50.64 -21.76
CA PRO A 17 -3.43 50.29 -20.51
C PRO A 17 -3.64 51.54 -19.66
N SER A 18 -4.80 51.61 -18.99
CA SER A 18 -5.09 52.71 -18.10
C SER A 18 -4.08 52.74 -16.95
N LEU A 19 -3.82 53.92 -16.37
CA LEU A 19 -2.92 54.05 -15.20
C LEU A 19 -3.28 53.08 -14.06
N ARG A 20 -4.56 52.76 -13.89
CA ARG A 20 -5.03 51.79 -12.89
C ARG A 20 -4.64 50.34 -13.22
N ASP A 21 -4.58 49.98 -14.50
CA ASP A 21 -4.13 48.65 -14.92
C ASP A 21 -2.62 48.54 -14.75
N PHE A 22 -1.88 49.62 -15.01
CA PHE A 22 -0.44 49.69 -14.74
C PHE A 22 -0.11 49.49 -13.25
N ASP A 23 -0.86 50.14 -12.35
CA ASP A 23 -0.69 49.95 -10.90
C ASP A 23 -0.95 48.51 -10.45
N ARG A 24 -1.95 47.84 -11.05
CA ARG A 24 -2.23 46.42 -10.79
C ARG A 24 -1.08 45.53 -11.24
N PHE A 25 -0.52 45.78 -12.42
CA PHE A 25 0.65 45.06 -12.93
C PHE A 25 1.88 45.28 -12.05
N LEU A 26 2.11 46.53 -11.61
CA LEU A 26 3.23 46.87 -10.74
C LEU A 26 3.08 46.18 -9.37
N GLY A 27 1.88 46.21 -8.78
CA GLY A 27 1.58 45.51 -7.54
C GLY A 27 1.76 43.99 -7.65
N TRP A 28 1.30 43.38 -8.76
CA TRP A 28 1.51 41.97 -9.04
C TRP A 28 3.00 41.62 -9.20
N MET A 29 3.77 42.46 -9.90
CA MET A 29 5.21 42.27 -10.10
C MET A 29 5.97 42.35 -8.77
N VAL A 30 5.68 43.37 -7.95
CA VAL A 30 6.26 43.53 -6.60
C VAL A 30 5.92 42.32 -5.73
N GLY A 31 4.66 41.89 -5.73
CA GLY A 31 4.23 40.68 -5.02
C GLY A 31 5.01 39.43 -5.45
N ARG A 32 5.16 39.21 -6.77
CA ARG A 32 5.94 38.10 -7.34
C ARG A 32 7.40 38.12 -6.90
N VAL A 33 8.04 39.28 -6.85
CA VAL A 33 9.43 39.42 -6.39
C VAL A 33 9.54 39.11 -4.89
N LEU A 34 8.64 39.64 -4.07
CA LEU A 34 8.63 39.39 -2.63
C LEU A 34 8.40 37.91 -2.30
N PHE A 35 7.40 37.26 -2.92
CA PHE A 35 7.13 35.84 -2.72
C PHE A 35 8.27 34.95 -3.22
N SER A 36 8.88 35.28 -4.36
CA SER A 36 10.05 34.56 -4.86
C SER A 36 11.24 34.68 -3.90
N GLY A 37 11.50 35.87 -3.36
CA GLY A 37 12.56 36.11 -2.37
C GLY A 37 12.31 35.34 -1.07
N TRP A 38 11.07 35.30 -0.60
CA TRP A 38 10.66 34.52 0.56
C TRP A 38 10.88 33.00 0.36
N LEU A 39 10.38 32.46 -0.75
CA LEU A 39 10.55 31.03 -1.07
C LEU A 39 12.02 30.66 -1.27
N PHE A 40 12.81 31.52 -1.91
CA PHE A 40 14.25 31.34 -2.05
C PHE A 40 14.92 31.25 -0.66
N SER A 41 14.56 32.16 0.25
CA SER A 41 15.10 32.17 1.62
C SER A 41 14.78 30.88 2.38
N ILE A 42 13.53 30.39 2.30
CA ILE A 42 13.15 29.10 2.89
C ILE A 42 13.96 27.95 2.28
N ASN A 43 14.14 27.95 0.96
CA ASN A 43 14.92 26.90 0.30
C ASN A 43 16.40 26.93 0.71
N THR A 44 17.00 28.13 0.84
CA THR A 44 18.36 28.31 1.34
C THR A 44 18.51 27.77 2.76
N ILE A 45 17.55 28.07 3.66
CA ILE A 45 17.55 27.54 5.03
C ILE A 45 17.46 26.01 5.01
N ARG A 46 16.60 25.43 4.17
CA ARG A 46 16.46 23.98 4.02
C ARG A 46 17.77 23.31 3.57
N VAL A 47 18.47 23.90 2.61
CA VAL A 47 19.76 23.38 2.12
C VAL A 47 20.82 23.50 3.20
N ALA A 48 20.91 24.63 3.90
CA ALA A 48 21.85 24.83 5.00
C ALA A 48 21.63 23.80 6.12
N ALA A 49 20.38 23.55 6.51
CA ALA A 49 20.04 22.55 7.51
C ALA A 49 20.49 21.13 7.11
N LYS A 50 20.31 20.75 5.83
CA LYS A 50 20.79 19.45 5.32
C LYS A 50 22.32 19.32 5.40
N ILE A 51 23.04 20.40 5.10
CA ILE A 51 24.51 20.42 5.21
C ILE A 51 24.93 20.23 6.65
N ILE A 52 24.30 20.94 7.59
CA ILE A 52 24.59 20.81 9.03
C ILE A 52 24.37 19.37 9.50
N VAL A 53 23.24 18.75 9.15
CA VAL A 53 22.96 17.34 9.51
C VAL A 53 24.03 16.42 8.92
N SER A 54 24.41 16.61 7.66
CA SER A 54 25.47 15.80 7.03
C SER A 54 26.83 15.94 7.73
N VAL A 55 27.17 17.12 8.24
CA VAL A 55 28.42 17.36 8.99
C VAL A 55 28.34 16.70 10.38
N CYS A 56 27.19 16.78 11.05
CA CYS A 56 26.97 16.07 12.32
C CYS A 56 27.14 14.56 12.15
N ASP A 57 26.54 13.97 11.11
CA ASP A 57 26.66 12.53 10.83
C ASP A 57 28.10 12.11 10.54
N GLN A 58 28.86 12.93 9.79
CA GLN A 58 30.28 12.68 9.54
C GLN A 58 31.11 12.75 10.83
N THR A 59 30.81 13.72 11.69
CA THR A 59 31.50 13.91 12.98
C THR A 59 31.22 12.75 13.92
N GLU A 60 29.98 12.25 13.95
CA GLU A 60 29.62 11.07 14.73
C GLU A 60 30.38 9.82 14.27
N ARG A 61 30.46 9.59 12.95
CA ARG A 61 31.22 8.47 12.38
C ARG A 61 32.71 8.54 12.73
N ALA A 62 33.31 9.72 12.61
CA ALA A 62 34.71 9.94 12.98
C ALA A 62 34.94 9.69 14.48
N SER A 63 34.03 10.17 15.33
CA SER A 63 34.09 9.97 16.78
C SER A 63 34.02 8.48 17.17
N ARG A 64 33.13 7.71 16.53
CA ARG A 64 33.03 6.26 16.73
C ARG A 64 34.29 5.50 16.30
N GLN A 65 34.94 5.93 15.22
CA GLN A 65 36.21 5.34 14.79
C GLN A 65 37.34 5.59 15.78
N ILE A 66 37.42 6.80 16.33
CA ILE A 66 38.40 7.12 17.38
C ILE A 66 38.13 6.33 18.66
N LEU A 67 36.85 6.19 19.04
CA LEU A 67 36.45 5.40 20.20
C LEU A 67 36.87 3.93 20.05
N ALA A 68 36.69 3.35 18.85
CA ALA A 68 37.11 1.97 18.58
C ALA A 68 38.63 1.78 18.70
N VAL A 69 39.44 2.75 18.27
CA VAL A 69 40.90 2.72 18.47
C VAL A 69 41.24 2.89 19.95
N TYR A 70 40.52 3.75 20.67
CA TYR A 70 40.74 3.97 22.10
C TYR A 70 40.39 2.73 22.94
N GLU A 71 39.31 2.02 22.62
CA GLU A 71 38.94 0.74 23.24
C GLU A 71 40.01 -0.35 23.02
N GLN A 72 40.82 -0.23 21.98
CA GLN A 72 41.90 -1.17 21.68
C GLN A 72 43.23 -0.83 22.39
N LEU A 73 43.40 0.41 22.88
CA LEU A 73 44.62 0.85 23.56
C LEU A 73 44.95 0.09 24.87
N PRO A 74 43.99 -0.29 25.74
CA PRO A 74 44.28 -1.09 26.94
C PRO A 74 44.84 -2.49 26.63
N HIS A 75 44.65 -2.97 25.40
CA HIS A 75 45.10 -4.27 24.93
C HIS A 75 46.38 -4.19 24.08
N ALA A 76 46.81 -2.97 23.71
CA ALA A 76 48.05 -2.72 22.98
C ALA A 76 49.24 -2.68 23.95
N GLY A 77 49.68 -3.85 24.44
CA GLY A 77 50.89 -3.93 25.28
C GLY A 77 51.07 -5.19 26.11
N MET A 78 50.05 -6.04 26.26
CA MET A 78 50.27 -7.38 26.81
C MET A 78 50.69 -8.32 25.68
N LEU A 79 51.89 -8.91 25.81
CA LEU A 79 52.34 -10.09 25.09
C LEU A 79 51.46 -11.30 25.48
N GLY A 80 50.18 -11.25 25.13
CA GLY A 80 49.36 -12.42 24.95
C GLY A 80 49.67 -12.94 23.56
N ALA A 81 50.19 -14.16 23.48
CA ALA A 81 50.47 -14.82 22.22
C ALA A 81 49.28 -14.65 21.26
N ASN A 82 49.48 -13.87 20.21
CA ASN A 82 48.73 -14.06 18.98
C ASN A 82 49.17 -15.41 18.44
N VAL A 83 48.60 -16.48 19.00
CA VAL A 83 48.22 -17.62 18.18
C VAL A 83 47.38 -16.99 17.09
N ILE A 84 48.00 -16.81 15.93
CA ILE A 84 47.30 -16.60 14.68
C ILE A 84 46.52 -17.90 14.51
N ASP A 85 45.35 -17.96 15.13
CA ASP A 85 44.36 -18.95 14.80
C ASP A 85 43.91 -18.56 13.40
N VAL A 86 44.38 -19.32 12.40
CA VAL A 86 44.00 -19.20 10.99
C VAL A 86 42.56 -19.70 10.80
N THR A 87 41.75 -19.78 11.86
CA THR A 87 40.29 -19.85 11.78
C THR A 87 39.76 -18.50 11.31
N ALA A 88 39.85 -18.31 9.99
CA ALA A 88 38.98 -17.46 9.18
C ALA A 88 38.29 -16.33 9.97
N ALA A 89 39.02 -15.25 10.24
CA ALA A 89 38.37 -13.96 10.40
C ALA A 89 37.70 -13.66 9.05
N VAL A 90 36.46 -14.14 8.90
CA VAL A 90 35.58 -13.79 7.80
C VAL A 90 35.38 -12.29 7.93
N LEU A 91 36.16 -11.52 7.18
CA LEU A 91 35.80 -10.15 6.83
C LEU A 91 34.32 -10.23 6.43
N PRO A 92 33.40 -9.46 7.03
CA PRO A 92 32.00 -9.54 6.64
C PRO A 92 31.97 -9.27 5.14
N LEU A 93 31.68 -10.34 4.38
CA LEU A 93 31.64 -10.35 2.94
C LEU A 93 30.54 -9.37 2.55
N SER A 94 30.93 -8.11 2.38
CA SER A 94 30.01 -7.06 1.98
C SER A 94 29.80 -7.27 0.50
N PRO A 95 28.58 -7.60 0.06
CA PRO A 95 28.36 -7.92 -1.33
C PRO A 95 28.67 -6.71 -2.20
N GLU A 96 29.22 -6.96 -3.37
CA GLU A 96 29.46 -5.92 -4.36
C GLU A 96 28.11 -5.42 -4.92
N ASN A 97 28.06 -4.16 -5.36
CA ASN A 97 26.90 -3.58 -6.05
C ASN A 97 25.59 -3.51 -5.24
N ILE A 98 25.66 -3.16 -3.95
CA ILE A 98 24.46 -2.88 -3.15
C ILE A 98 23.71 -1.66 -3.71
N ILE A 99 22.45 -1.86 -4.05
CA ILE A 99 21.52 -0.78 -4.39
C ILE A 99 21.17 -0.03 -3.10
N THR A 100 21.43 1.28 -3.07
CA THR A 100 21.06 2.17 -1.94
C THR A 100 19.89 3.11 -2.28
N ASP A 101 19.58 3.25 -3.58
CA ASP A 101 18.46 4.04 -4.08
C ASP A 101 17.44 3.12 -4.75
N LEU A 102 16.41 2.73 -3.99
CA LEU A 102 15.36 1.85 -4.48
C LEU A 102 14.55 2.51 -5.61
N LEU A 103 14.28 3.83 -5.54
CA LEU A 103 13.46 4.53 -6.53
C LEU A 103 14.11 4.48 -7.91
N ARG A 104 15.43 4.68 -7.95
CA ARG A 104 16.20 4.55 -9.19
C ARG A 104 16.23 3.10 -9.71
N ALA A 105 16.31 2.11 -8.83
CA ALA A 105 16.33 0.70 -9.24
C ALA A 105 15.00 0.21 -9.85
N ILE A 106 13.88 0.78 -9.42
CA ILE A 106 12.54 0.45 -9.91
C ILE A 106 12.05 1.37 -11.04
N GLU A 107 12.84 2.36 -11.43
CA GLU A 107 12.43 3.39 -12.38
C GLU A 107 11.89 2.80 -13.69
N GLY A 108 10.72 3.30 -14.10
CA GLY A 108 10.07 2.91 -15.35
C GLY A 108 9.48 1.50 -15.36
N LYS A 109 9.35 0.84 -14.20
CA LYS A 109 8.70 -0.45 -14.04
C LYS A 109 7.74 -0.42 -12.86
N HIS A 110 6.75 -1.31 -12.89
CA HIS A 110 5.86 -1.56 -11.75
C HIS A 110 6.60 -2.41 -10.70
N VAL A 111 6.04 -2.56 -9.50
CA VAL A 111 6.71 -3.30 -8.42
C VAL A 111 5.83 -4.44 -7.91
N LEU A 112 6.48 -5.58 -7.65
CA LEU A 112 5.91 -6.69 -6.90
C LEU A 112 6.76 -6.90 -5.66
N ILE A 113 6.17 -6.73 -4.48
CA ILE A 113 6.86 -6.90 -3.20
C ILE A 113 6.44 -8.23 -2.60
N ILE A 114 7.43 -9.09 -2.37
CA ILE A 114 7.21 -10.45 -1.90
C ILE A 114 7.86 -10.63 -0.54
N GLY A 115 7.13 -11.20 0.40
CA GLY A 115 7.62 -11.44 1.75
C GLY A 115 6.61 -12.15 2.64
N ASP A 116 7.10 -12.82 3.67
CA ASP A 116 6.25 -13.41 4.71
C ASP A 116 5.44 -12.33 5.46
N THR A 117 4.44 -12.74 6.23
CA THR A 117 3.75 -11.90 7.21
C THR A 117 4.75 -11.24 8.15
N GLY A 118 4.57 -9.94 8.43
CA GLY A 118 5.44 -9.18 9.34
C GLY A 118 6.78 -8.75 8.76
N THR A 119 7.08 -9.00 7.49
CA THR A 119 8.34 -8.55 6.84
C THR A 119 8.34 -7.07 6.43
N GLY A 120 7.23 -6.36 6.64
CA GLY A 120 7.10 -4.92 6.34
C GLY A 120 6.62 -4.59 4.93
N LYS A 121 6.00 -5.54 4.20
CA LYS A 121 5.45 -5.36 2.84
C LYS A 121 4.58 -4.09 2.72
N SER A 122 3.56 -3.97 3.57
CA SER A 122 2.65 -2.83 3.53
C SER A 122 3.36 -1.52 3.89
N THR A 123 4.32 -1.55 4.83
CA THR A 123 5.14 -0.38 5.18
C THR A 123 5.97 0.13 4.00
N ILE A 124 6.65 -0.77 3.27
CA ILE A 124 7.44 -0.36 2.11
C ILE A 124 6.56 0.08 0.93
N ALA A 125 5.38 -0.53 0.75
CA ALA A 125 4.42 -0.11 -0.27
C ALA A 125 3.88 1.29 -0.01
N GLN A 126 3.52 1.59 1.25
CA GLN A 126 3.15 2.93 1.67
C GLN A 126 4.29 3.91 1.38
N TRP A 127 5.51 3.62 1.86
CA TRP A 127 6.66 4.47 1.61
C TRP A 127 6.87 4.74 0.11
N LEU A 128 6.83 3.71 -0.74
CA LEU A 128 6.93 3.86 -2.20
C LEU A 128 5.83 4.74 -2.78
N ALA A 129 4.58 4.54 -2.36
CA ALA A 129 3.45 5.33 -2.85
C ALA A 129 3.61 6.82 -2.52
N TYR A 130 4.08 7.16 -1.31
CA TYR A 130 4.36 8.55 -0.94
C TYR A 130 5.56 9.16 -1.67
N GLN A 131 6.57 8.36 -2.03
CA GLN A 131 7.71 8.85 -2.82
C GLN A 131 7.31 9.15 -4.27
N VAL A 132 6.45 8.31 -4.87
CA VAL A 132 5.93 8.52 -6.23
C VAL A 132 4.96 9.70 -6.24
N GLY A 133 4.09 9.80 -5.24
CA GLY A 133 3.08 10.84 -5.13
C GLY A 133 1.89 10.63 -6.08
N GLY A 134 0.99 11.61 -6.11
CA GLY A 134 -0.24 11.55 -6.89
C GLY A 134 -1.40 10.88 -6.15
N ASP A 135 -2.40 10.40 -6.89
CA ASP A 135 -3.58 9.76 -6.32
C ASP A 135 -3.25 8.32 -5.90
N ILE A 136 -3.40 8.01 -4.61
CA ILE A 136 -3.07 6.69 -4.04
C ILE A 136 -4.35 5.93 -3.69
N THR A 137 -4.52 4.75 -4.28
CA THR A 137 -5.62 3.83 -4.00
C THR A 137 -5.06 2.48 -3.53
N VAL A 138 -5.73 1.86 -2.56
CA VAL A 138 -5.37 0.56 -1.99
C VAL A 138 -6.51 -0.42 -2.20
N TYR A 139 -6.22 -1.58 -2.77
CA TYR A 139 -7.11 -2.74 -2.84
C TYR A 139 -6.71 -3.70 -1.73
N ASP A 140 -7.56 -3.78 -0.71
CA ASP A 140 -7.31 -4.60 0.46
C ASP A 140 -8.66 -5.07 1.05
N PRO A 141 -8.98 -6.37 0.92
CA PRO A 141 -10.21 -6.94 1.47
C PRO A 141 -10.19 -7.03 3.00
N ASP A 142 -9.00 -7.18 3.58
CA ASP A 142 -8.78 -7.48 4.99
C ASP A 142 -8.32 -6.27 5.81
N ALA A 143 -8.12 -5.11 5.15
CA ALA A 143 -7.74 -3.85 5.76
C ALA A 143 -8.58 -3.51 7.00
N ALA A 144 -7.89 -3.38 8.13
CA ALA A 144 -8.48 -2.76 9.31
C ALA A 144 -8.75 -1.26 9.06
N PRO A 145 -9.66 -0.63 9.83
CA PRO A 145 -9.99 0.78 9.64
C PRO A 145 -8.80 1.75 9.61
N ASP A 146 -7.74 1.42 10.37
CA ASP A 146 -6.60 2.30 10.63
C ASP A 146 -5.31 1.90 9.87
N GLU A 147 -5.31 0.75 9.19
CA GLU A 147 -4.10 0.16 8.58
C GLU A 147 -3.52 0.97 7.42
N TRP A 148 -4.40 1.69 6.72
CA TRP A 148 -4.08 2.58 5.59
C TRP A 148 -4.62 3.98 5.85
N ALA A 149 -4.49 4.47 7.08
CA ALA A 149 -4.99 5.78 7.48
C ALA A 149 -4.55 6.89 6.51
N GLY A 150 -5.53 7.66 6.00
CA GLY A 150 -5.29 8.75 5.05
C GLY A 150 -5.24 8.34 3.58
N LEU A 151 -5.39 7.05 3.26
CA LEU A 151 -5.44 6.54 1.88
C LEU A 151 -6.84 6.06 1.49
N ASN A 152 -7.13 6.07 0.19
CA ASN A 152 -8.38 5.53 -0.34
C ASN A 152 -8.31 3.99 -0.37
N VAL A 153 -9.03 3.32 0.52
CA VAL A 153 -9.07 1.85 0.58
C VAL A 153 -10.38 1.33 0.00
N VAL A 154 -10.28 0.47 -0.99
CA VAL A 154 -11.39 -0.26 -1.59
C VAL A 154 -11.30 -1.73 -1.19
N GLY A 155 -12.43 -2.33 -0.85
CA GLY A 155 -12.52 -3.75 -0.56
C GLY A 155 -12.72 -4.13 0.89
N ARG A 156 -12.65 -3.18 1.84
CA ARG A 156 -12.81 -3.44 3.27
C ARG A 156 -13.99 -4.38 3.58
N LYS A 157 -13.78 -5.26 4.56
CA LYS A 157 -14.75 -6.29 5.00
C LYS A 157 -15.01 -7.35 3.92
N GLY A 158 -13.98 -7.74 3.17
CA GLY A 158 -14.09 -8.76 2.12
C GLY A 158 -14.98 -8.35 0.95
N ASN A 159 -15.10 -7.06 0.66
CA ASN A 159 -15.90 -6.55 -0.45
C ASN A 159 -15.14 -6.66 -1.79
N PHE A 160 -14.95 -7.90 -2.25
CA PHE A 160 -14.30 -8.20 -3.53
C PHE A 160 -15.06 -7.62 -4.73
N SER A 161 -16.39 -7.46 -4.64
CA SER A 161 -17.18 -6.82 -5.70
C SER A 161 -16.79 -5.36 -5.89
N ALA A 162 -16.54 -4.60 -4.82
CA ALA A 162 -16.07 -3.23 -4.93
C ALA A 162 -14.66 -3.16 -5.54
N ILE A 163 -13.78 -4.11 -5.21
CA ILE A 163 -12.45 -4.23 -5.83
C ILE A 163 -12.59 -4.53 -7.32
N ALA A 164 -13.45 -5.46 -7.71
CA ALA A 164 -13.70 -5.80 -9.12
C ALA A 164 -14.16 -4.57 -9.92
N THR A 165 -15.16 -3.85 -9.41
CA THR A 165 -15.65 -2.61 -10.05
C THR A 165 -14.56 -1.53 -10.12
N ALA A 166 -13.72 -1.39 -9.09
CA ALA A 166 -12.61 -0.45 -9.11
C ALA A 166 -11.52 -0.85 -10.11
N MET A 167 -11.21 -2.15 -10.23
CA MET A 167 -10.28 -2.66 -11.24
C MET A 167 -10.81 -2.49 -12.66
N GLU A 168 -12.11 -2.64 -12.89
CA GLU A 168 -12.75 -2.33 -14.17
C GLU A 168 -12.61 -0.84 -14.52
N ALA A 169 -12.96 0.04 -13.58
CA ALA A 169 -12.79 1.48 -13.74
C ALA A 169 -11.33 1.88 -13.99
N ASP A 170 -10.38 1.18 -13.37
CA ASP A 170 -8.95 1.39 -13.60
C ASP A 170 -8.53 1.08 -15.03
N LEU A 171 -9.08 0.02 -15.62
CA LEU A 171 -8.81 -0.37 -17.00
C LEU A 171 -9.44 0.61 -18.00
N GLU A 172 -10.63 1.11 -17.73
CA GLU A 172 -11.27 2.17 -18.51
C GLU A 172 -10.44 3.46 -18.45
N GLU A 173 -10.02 3.85 -17.25
CA GLU A 173 -9.17 5.03 -17.05
C GLU A 173 -7.79 4.86 -17.71
N LEU A 174 -7.21 3.67 -17.67
CA LEU A 174 -5.99 3.35 -18.39
C LEU A 174 -6.18 3.59 -19.89
N GLN A 175 -7.29 3.13 -20.47
CA GLN A 175 -7.59 3.32 -21.89
C GLN A 175 -7.81 4.81 -22.22
N ARG A 176 -8.62 5.51 -21.42
CA ARG A 176 -8.88 6.96 -21.57
C ARG A 176 -7.58 7.78 -21.56
N ARG A 177 -6.65 7.49 -20.65
CA ARG A 177 -5.36 8.19 -20.59
C ARG A 177 -4.45 7.89 -21.78
N ILE A 178 -4.58 6.71 -22.38
CA ILE A 178 -3.82 6.38 -23.60
C ILE A 178 -4.32 7.20 -24.78
N GLU A 179 -5.64 7.36 -24.90
CA GLU A 179 -6.26 8.23 -25.91
C GLU A 179 -5.87 9.69 -25.71
N LEU A 180 -6.01 10.21 -24.47
CA LEU A 180 -5.62 11.56 -24.10
C LEU A 180 -4.15 11.87 -24.43
N ARG A 181 -3.26 10.89 -24.17
CA ARG A 181 -1.84 10.98 -24.54
C ARG A 181 -1.63 10.92 -26.06
N GLY A 182 -2.43 10.14 -26.78
CA GLY A 182 -2.39 10.06 -28.23
C GLY A 182 -2.71 11.40 -28.90
N GLU A 183 -3.65 12.15 -28.33
CA GLU A 183 -4.10 13.46 -28.84
C GLU A 183 -3.19 14.61 -28.39
N GLY A 184 -2.85 14.67 -27.10
CA GLY A 184 -2.18 15.83 -26.48
C GLY A 184 -0.73 15.60 -26.05
N GLY A 185 -0.17 14.40 -26.30
CA GLY A 185 1.16 14.02 -25.84
C GLY A 185 1.27 13.90 -24.32
N ASP A 186 2.51 13.84 -23.81
CA ASP A 186 2.77 13.63 -22.38
C ASP A 186 2.26 14.78 -21.48
N LYS A 187 2.13 16.00 -22.03
CA LYS A 187 1.64 17.18 -21.29
C LYS A 187 0.17 17.04 -20.89
N ALA A 188 -0.63 16.31 -21.67
CA ALA A 188 -2.03 16.07 -21.36
C ALA A 188 -2.23 15.20 -20.10
N LEU A 189 -1.17 14.54 -19.63
CA LEU A 189 -1.15 13.72 -18.42
C LEU A 189 -0.46 14.42 -17.23
N ALA A 190 -0.18 15.72 -17.33
CA ALA A 190 0.41 16.46 -16.21
C ALA A 190 -0.53 16.45 -15.00
N GLY A 191 -0.02 16.04 -13.83
CA GLY A 191 -0.79 16.00 -12.57
C GLY A 191 -1.72 14.80 -12.40
N LEU A 192 -1.74 13.86 -13.35
CA LEU A 192 -2.57 12.65 -13.27
C LEU A 192 -1.82 11.44 -12.71
N ASP A 193 -0.62 11.61 -12.18
CA ASP A 193 0.17 10.53 -11.61
C ASP A 193 -0.64 9.79 -10.53
N SER A 194 -0.70 8.45 -10.60
CA SER A 194 -1.45 7.64 -9.65
C SER A 194 -0.73 6.35 -9.28
N VAL A 195 -0.93 5.92 -8.04
CA VAL A 195 -0.38 4.69 -7.47
C VAL A 195 -1.52 3.81 -6.99
N THR A 196 -1.58 2.58 -7.49
CA THR A 196 -2.48 1.56 -6.95
C THR A 196 -1.68 0.49 -6.23
N ILE A 197 -1.98 0.29 -4.96
CA ILE A 197 -1.46 -0.81 -4.14
C ILE A 197 -2.49 -1.93 -4.14
N ALA A 198 -2.08 -3.15 -4.46
CA ALA A 198 -2.91 -4.34 -4.36
C ALA A 198 -2.34 -5.24 -3.25
N GLU A 199 -2.95 -5.20 -2.07
CA GLU A 199 -2.58 -6.01 -0.90
C GLU A 199 -3.05 -7.45 -1.11
N GLU A 200 -2.20 -8.41 -0.73
CA GLU A 200 -2.37 -9.84 -0.95
C GLU A 200 -2.92 -10.18 -2.35
N PHE A 201 -2.16 -9.80 -3.39
CA PHE A 201 -2.58 -9.95 -4.79
C PHE A 201 -2.99 -11.39 -5.17
N PRO A 202 -2.36 -12.48 -4.68
CA PRO A 202 -2.84 -13.83 -4.92
C PRO A 202 -4.30 -14.07 -4.48
N LEU A 203 -4.73 -13.46 -3.37
CA LEU A 203 -6.12 -13.53 -2.92
C LEU A 203 -7.05 -12.79 -3.90
N LEU A 204 -6.60 -11.66 -4.45
CA LEU A 204 -7.35 -10.93 -5.47
C LEU A 204 -7.46 -11.75 -6.77
N VAL A 205 -6.42 -12.48 -7.16
CA VAL A 205 -6.45 -13.36 -8.32
C VAL A 205 -7.48 -14.50 -8.15
N SER A 206 -7.65 -15.02 -6.92
CA SER A 206 -8.62 -16.10 -6.67
C SER A 206 -10.06 -15.62 -6.55
N GLU A 207 -10.29 -14.41 -6.04
CA GLU A 207 -11.64 -13.90 -5.73
C GLU A 207 -12.18 -12.89 -6.76
N VAL A 208 -11.30 -12.30 -7.59
CA VAL A 208 -11.64 -11.27 -8.57
C VAL A 208 -11.17 -11.68 -9.97
N ASP A 209 -12.10 -12.13 -10.81
CA ASP A 209 -11.83 -12.66 -12.15
C ASP A 209 -10.98 -11.72 -13.03
N ILE A 210 -11.15 -10.40 -12.88
CA ILE A 210 -10.44 -9.41 -13.69
C ILE A 210 -9.02 -9.10 -13.19
N ALA A 211 -8.63 -9.54 -11.98
CA ALA A 211 -7.37 -9.15 -11.34
C ALA A 211 -6.13 -9.49 -12.19
N SER A 212 -6.09 -10.70 -12.74
CA SER A 212 -5.00 -11.13 -13.64
C SER A 212 -4.90 -10.25 -14.88
N GLN A 213 -6.04 -9.97 -15.52
CA GLN A 213 -6.11 -9.09 -16.69
C GLN A 213 -5.69 -7.65 -16.35
N TRP A 214 -6.14 -7.16 -15.19
CA TRP A 214 -5.82 -5.85 -14.65
C TRP A 214 -4.30 -5.69 -14.48
N LEU A 215 -3.63 -6.63 -13.81
CA LEU A 215 -2.19 -6.59 -13.60
C LEU A 215 -1.43 -6.64 -14.93
N ILE A 216 -1.81 -7.52 -15.86
CA ILE A 216 -1.15 -7.67 -17.16
C ILE A 216 -1.28 -6.39 -17.99
N LYS A 217 -2.49 -5.81 -18.09
CA LYS A 217 -2.73 -4.58 -18.86
C LYS A 217 -1.97 -3.39 -18.28
N HIS A 218 -1.98 -3.22 -16.97
CA HIS A 218 -1.18 -2.18 -16.32
C HIS A 218 0.31 -2.42 -16.48
N GLY A 219 0.82 -3.63 -16.27
CA GLY A 219 2.23 -3.94 -16.49
C GLY A 219 2.70 -3.56 -17.89
N ASN A 220 1.91 -3.89 -18.92
CA ASN A 220 2.29 -3.63 -20.31
C ASN A 220 2.15 -2.17 -20.74
N ARG A 221 1.15 -1.44 -20.23
CA ARG A 221 0.78 -0.12 -20.77
C ARG A 221 0.79 1.00 -19.74
N GLY A 222 0.85 0.72 -18.44
CA GLY A 222 0.61 1.67 -17.34
C GLY A 222 1.68 2.75 -17.14
N ARG A 223 2.94 2.49 -17.55
CA ARG A 223 4.05 3.44 -17.43
C ARG A 223 3.77 4.79 -18.10
N LYS A 224 3.40 4.80 -19.38
CA LYS A 224 3.22 6.05 -20.17
C LYS A 224 1.99 6.86 -19.72
N PRO A 225 0.86 6.23 -19.36
CA PRO A 225 -0.30 6.84 -18.72
C PRO A 225 -0.10 7.28 -17.26
N LYS A 226 1.13 7.17 -16.72
CA LYS A 226 1.48 7.54 -15.34
C LYS A 226 0.66 6.81 -14.28
N ARG A 227 0.43 5.52 -14.51
CA ARG A 227 -0.24 4.63 -13.56
C ARG A 227 0.78 3.65 -13.01
N PHE A 228 1.19 3.83 -11.77
CA PHE A 228 2.15 2.97 -11.10
C PHE A 228 1.42 1.93 -10.24
N ILE A 229 1.88 0.68 -10.28
CA ILE A 229 1.22 -0.43 -9.59
C ILE A 229 2.23 -1.08 -8.63
N VAL A 230 1.77 -1.34 -7.42
CA VAL A 230 2.50 -2.08 -6.38
C VAL A 230 1.65 -3.28 -5.98
N GLY A 231 2.04 -4.48 -6.42
CA GLY A 231 1.42 -5.72 -5.95
C GLY A 231 2.16 -6.28 -4.74
N LEU A 232 1.43 -6.74 -3.74
CA LEU A 232 1.97 -7.37 -2.54
C LEU A 232 1.61 -8.85 -2.55
N SER A 233 2.57 -9.71 -2.23
CA SER A 233 2.34 -11.16 -2.29
C SER A 233 3.14 -11.89 -1.22
N GLN A 234 2.57 -12.98 -0.73
CA GLN A 234 3.30 -13.98 0.06
C GLN A 234 3.89 -15.11 -0.79
N ASP A 235 3.66 -15.12 -2.10
CA ASP A 235 4.21 -16.09 -3.05
C ASP A 235 4.94 -15.37 -4.22
N ASP A 236 6.07 -15.91 -4.66
CA ASP A 236 6.82 -15.43 -5.83
C ASP A 236 6.48 -16.16 -7.14
N SER A 237 5.56 -17.13 -7.10
CA SER A 237 5.14 -17.91 -8.26
C SER A 237 4.33 -17.09 -9.27
N VAL A 238 4.63 -17.28 -10.56
CA VAL A 238 3.86 -16.66 -11.67
C VAL A 238 2.40 -17.16 -11.71
N ALA A 239 2.16 -18.34 -11.13
CA ALA A 239 0.85 -18.96 -10.94
C ALA A 239 -0.01 -18.13 -10.00
N ALA A 240 0.49 -17.89 -8.78
CA ALA A 240 -0.21 -17.12 -7.76
C ALA A 240 -0.46 -15.67 -8.21
N LEU A 241 0.42 -15.13 -9.05
CA LEU A 241 0.29 -13.79 -9.62
C LEU A 241 -0.61 -13.73 -10.88
N GLY A 242 -1.16 -14.84 -11.36
CA GLY A 242 -2.04 -14.86 -12.53
C GLY A 242 -1.37 -14.45 -13.85
N ILE A 243 -0.04 -14.57 -13.95
CA ILE A 243 0.77 -14.13 -15.10
C ILE A 243 1.46 -15.31 -15.83
N GLU A 244 0.94 -16.53 -15.66
CA GLU A 244 1.43 -17.72 -16.37
C GLU A 244 1.36 -17.55 -17.89
N GLY A 245 2.42 -17.99 -18.58
CA GLY A 245 2.55 -17.82 -20.03
C GLY A 245 2.79 -16.36 -20.50
N GLN A 246 2.74 -15.38 -19.61
CA GLN A 246 2.89 -13.94 -19.93
C GLN A 246 4.30 -13.41 -19.58
N GLY A 247 5.34 -14.04 -20.15
CA GLY A 247 6.74 -13.68 -19.87
C GLY A 247 7.09 -12.22 -20.16
N ASN A 248 6.36 -11.55 -21.06
CA ASN A 248 6.52 -10.12 -21.32
C ASN A 248 5.95 -9.25 -20.20
N ALA A 249 4.82 -9.64 -19.60
CA ALA A 249 4.22 -8.92 -18.48
C ALA A 249 5.17 -8.92 -17.28
N ARG A 250 5.76 -10.08 -16.93
CA ARG A 250 6.76 -10.20 -15.85
C ARG A 250 7.91 -9.20 -15.98
N LYS A 251 8.41 -8.96 -17.21
CA LYS A 251 9.54 -8.05 -17.45
C LYS A 251 9.24 -6.59 -17.11
N ASN A 252 7.96 -6.22 -17.03
CA ASN A 252 7.51 -4.88 -16.68
C ASN A 252 7.39 -4.65 -15.18
N PHE A 253 7.59 -5.69 -14.37
CA PHE A 253 7.63 -5.62 -12.92
C PHE A 253 9.07 -5.73 -12.41
N ARG A 254 9.31 -5.14 -11.24
CA ARG A 254 10.50 -5.30 -10.42
C ARG A 254 10.12 -6.07 -9.17
N PHE A 255 10.78 -7.20 -8.96
CA PHE A 255 10.56 -8.07 -7.82
C PHE A 255 11.42 -7.58 -6.65
N VAL A 256 10.76 -7.14 -5.58
CA VAL A 256 11.39 -6.75 -4.31
C VAL A 256 11.12 -7.88 -3.31
N ARG A 257 12.13 -8.71 -3.03
CA ARG A 257 12.01 -9.88 -2.15
C ARG A 257 12.55 -9.56 -0.76
N LEU A 258 11.68 -9.62 0.24
CA LEU A 258 11.95 -9.33 1.64
C LEU A 258 12.22 -10.62 2.43
N GLY A 259 12.97 -10.51 3.52
CA GLY A 259 13.15 -11.58 4.50
C GLY A 259 13.62 -12.90 3.87
N LYS A 260 12.92 -14.00 4.20
CA LYS A 260 13.28 -15.36 3.74
C LYS A 260 13.27 -15.49 2.21
N PHE A 261 12.42 -14.77 1.50
CA PHE A 261 12.39 -14.81 0.03
C PHE A 261 13.66 -14.22 -0.59
N GLY A 262 14.17 -13.12 -0.02
CA GLY A 262 15.45 -12.55 -0.43
C GLY A 262 16.61 -13.52 -0.19
N VAL A 263 16.65 -14.11 1.01
CA VAL A 263 17.68 -15.09 1.42
C VAL A 263 17.64 -16.34 0.53
N ASN A 264 16.44 -16.89 0.29
CA ASN A 264 16.27 -18.06 -0.57
C ASN A 264 16.65 -17.76 -2.02
N HIS A 265 16.38 -16.54 -2.51
CA HIS A 265 16.79 -16.12 -3.85
C HIS A 265 18.31 -15.98 -3.97
N ALA A 266 18.98 -15.37 -3.00
CA ALA A 266 20.44 -15.30 -2.94
C ALA A 266 21.07 -16.71 -2.92
N ARG A 267 20.48 -17.65 -2.18
CA ARG A 267 20.90 -19.06 -2.18
C ARG A 267 20.75 -19.72 -3.55
N LYS A 268 19.66 -19.44 -4.29
CA LYS A 268 19.47 -19.93 -5.66
C LYS A 268 20.52 -19.36 -6.62
N LEU A 269 20.95 -18.11 -6.42
CA LEU A 269 22.04 -17.47 -7.17
C LEU A 269 23.43 -17.96 -6.76
N LYS A 270 23.53 -18.77 -5.69
CA LYS A 270 24.78 -19.28 -5.10
C LYS A 270 25.72 -18.17 -4.59
N ASP A 271 25.14 -17.07 -4.14
CA ASP A 271 25.88 -15.95 -3.56
C ASP A 271 25.81 -15.99 -2.02
N SER A 272 26.80 -16.65 -1.42
CA SER A 272 26.89 -16.80 0.04
C SER A 272 27.10 -15.47 0.76
N ALA A 273 27.80 -14.52 0.12
CA ALA A 273 28.07 -13.19 0.68
C ALA A 273 26.76 -12.40 0.84
N VAL A 274 25.96 -12.36 -0.23
CA VAL A 274 24.63 -11.74 -0.20
C VAL A 274 23.71 -12.46 0.80
N GLU A 275 23.76 -13.80 0.86
CA GLU A 275 22.93 -14.56 1.80
C GLU A 275 23.21 -14.17 3.26
N GLU A 276 24.47 -14.14 3.66
CA GLU A 276 24.88 -13.74 5.02
C GLU A 276 24.56 -12.27 5.29
N TRP A 277 24.80 -11.40 4.31
CA TRP A 277 24.48 -9.98 4.41
C TRP A 277 22.98 -9.74 4.61
N LEU A 278 22.11 -10.42 3.87
CA LEU A 278 20.65 -10.30 4.03
C LEU A 278 20.19 -10.75 5.43
N LYS A 279 20.79 -11.82 5.99
CA LYS A 279 20.46 -12.33 7.33
C LYS A 279 20.92 -11.39 8.45
N ALA A 280 22.05 -10.72 8.26
CA ALA A 280 22.71 -9.96 9.32
C ALA A 280 22.11 -8.58 9.58
N GLY A 281 21.35 -7.99 8.64
CA GLY A 281 20.93 -6.59 8.74
C GLY A 281 19.44 -6.36 8.63
N LYS A 282 19.02 -5.22 9.19
CA LYS A 282 17.65 -4.70 9.07
C LYS A 282 17.49 -3.96 7.74
N TYR A 283 16.26 -3.95 7.22
CA TYR A 283 15.91 -3.22 5.99
C TYR A 283 16.75 -3.66 4.77
N ARG A 284 17.09 -4.95 4.69
CA ARG A 284 17.82 -5.53 3.56
C ARG A 284 16.88 -6.40 2.73
N CYS A 285 16.96 -6.28 1.42
CA CYS A 285 16.14 -7.05 0.49
C CYS A 285 16.90 -7.35 -0.80
N MET A 286 16.30 -8.19 -1.65
CA MET A 286 16.77 -8.39 -3.02
C MET A 286 15.84 -7.64 -3.98
N VAL A 287 16.41 -6.90 -4.92
CA VAL A 287 15.69 -6.32 -6.06
C VAL A 287 16.12 -7.08 -7.30
N GLU A 288 15.23 -7.88 -7.87
CA GLU A 288 15.57 -8.92 -8.84
C GLU A 288 16.71 -9.81 -8.32
N ASP A 289 17.90 -9.68 -8.89
CA ASP A 289 19.10 -10.48 -8.61
C ASP A 289 20.17 -9.66 -7.87
N THR A 290 19.86 -8.44 -7.43
CA THR A 290 20.83 -7.51 -6.82
C THR A 290 20.46 -7.20 -5.37
N PRO A 291 21.41 -7.21 -4.42
CA PRO A 291 21.17 -6.81 -3.04
C PRO A 291 20.80 -5.32 -2.95
N CYS A 292 19.85 -5.00 -2.07
CA CYS A 292 19.36 -3.65 -1.87
C CYS A 292 19.23 -3.34 -0.38
N GLN A 293 19.79 -2.20 0.02
CA GLN A 293 19.62 -1.62 1.35
C GLN A 293 18.49 -0.59 1.28
N LEU A 294 17.36 -0.93 1.90
CA LEU A 294 16.22 -0.04 2.02
C LEU A 294 16.55 1.10 3.00
N PRO A 295 15.93 2.28 2.82
CA PRO A 295 16.05 3.37 3.78
C PRO A 295 15.50 2.95 5.14
N ASP A 296 15.94 3.66 6.18
CA ASP A 296 15.39 3.43 7.51
C ASP A 296 13.93 3.89 7.58
N LEU A 297 13.02 2.91 7.61
CA LEU A 297 11.57 3.13 7.67
C LEU A 297 11.04 3.26 9.10
N SER A 298 11.90 3.20 10.12
CA SER A 298 11.47 3.34 11.52
C SER A 298 10.77 4.69 11.78
N SER A 299 11.27 5.75 11.16
CA SER A 299 10.71 7.11 11.25
C SER A 299 9.47 7.32 10.39
N PHE A 300 9.28 6.53 9.34
CA PHE A 300 8.16 6.66 8.40
C PHE A 300 6.81 6.38 9.08
N ASN A 301 6.79 5.44 10.03
CA ASN A 301 5.61 5.14 10.85
C ASN A 301 5.17 6.30 11.76
N MET A 302 5.99 7.34 11.98
CA MET A 302 5.61 8.52 12.77
C MET A 302 4.86 9.59 11.95
N PHE A 303 4.97 9.58 10.62
CA PHE A 303 4.34 10.59 9.75
C PHE A 303 2.97 10.18 9.21
N VAL A 304 2.63 8.90 9.27
CA VAL A 304 1.25 8.45 9.14
C VAL A 304 0.63 8.64 10.53
N PRO A 305 -0.43 9.46 10.71
CA PRO A 305 -1.05 9.63 12.01
C PRO A 305 -1.65 8.31 12.45
N ARG A 306 -0.87 7.51 13.19
CA ARG A 306 -1.44 6.52 14.09
C ARG A 306 -2.09 7.33 15.19
N VAL A 307 -3.41 7.41 15.17
CA VAL A 307 -4.14 7.73 16.39
C VAL A 307 -3.70 6.65 17.39
N SER A 308 -2.86 7.04 18.34
CA SER A 308 -2.43 6.15 19.40
C SER A 308 -3.68 5.78 20.19
N LEU A 309 -4.17 4.55 20.02
CA LEU A 309 -4.92 3.93 21.10
C LEU A 309 -3.92 3.81 22.25
N GLN A 310 -4.03 4.72 23.22
CA GLN A 310 -3.41 4.50 24.51
C GLN A 310 -3.89 3.14 25.00
N PRO A 311 -3.00 2.19 25.33
CA PRO A 311 -3.43 1.02 26.05
C PRO A 311 -3.80 1.50 27.44
N SER A 312 -5.10 1.61 27.73
CA SER A 312 -5.56 1.65 29.11
C SER A 312 -5.28 0.26 29.70
N PHE A 313 -4.04 0.05 30.14
CA PHE A 313 -3.74 -0.94 31.15
C PHE A 313 -4.40 -0.45 32.43
N GLN A 314 -5.69 -0.76 32.58
CA GLN A 314 -6.24 -0.90 33.92
C GLN A 314 -5.78 -2.26 34.41
N ASP A 315 -4.91 -2.24 35.42
CA ASP A 315 -4.57 -3.42 36.21
C ASP A 315 -5.86 -4.14 36.60
N MET A 316 -5.99 -5.39 36.14
CA MET A 316 -6.98 -6.31 36.69
C MET A 316 -6.64 -6.50 38.17
N LYS A 317 -7.33 -5.76 39.04
CA LYS A 317 -7.40 -6.10 40.45
C LYS A 317 -8.11 -7.44 40.56
N THR A 318 -7.34 -8.45 40.95
CA THR A 318 -7.83 -9.74 41.44
C THR A 318 -8.84 -9.48 42.56
N ALA A 319 -10.12 -9.71 42.28
CA ALA A 319 -11.15 -9.72 43.31
C ALA A 319 -11.28 -11.15 43.84
N GLU A 320 -11.21 -11.26 45.17
CA GLU A 320 -11.24 -12.50 45.94
C GLU A 320 -12.56 -13.27 45.74
N THR A 321 -12.42 -14.60 45.70
CA THR A 321 -13.49 -15.59 45.67
C THR A 321 -14.44 -15.40 46.84
N THR A 322 -15.69 -15.01 46.55
CA THR A 322 -16.80 -15.12 47.51
C THR A 322 -17.84 -16.08 46.91
N VAL A 323 -18.20 -17.07 47.72
CA VAL A 323 -19.09 -18.19 47.40
C VAL A 323 -20.55 -17.71 47.41
N GLU A 324 -21.26 -17.98 46.30
CA GLU A 324 -22.72 -18.15 46.07
C GLU A 324 -23.75 -17.16 46.68
N PRO A 325 -24.78 -16.78 45.92
CA PRO A 325 -25.92 -17.69 45.72
C PRO A 325 -26.36 -17.87 44.26
N GLU A 326 -26.87 -19.07 43.96
CA GLU A 326 -27.61 -19.41 42.74
C GLU A 326 -28.62 -18.31 42.37
N LEU A 327 -28.33 -17.58 41.29
CA LEU A 327 -29.28 -16.69 40.64
C LEU A 327 -29.95 -17.44 39.48
N GLN A 328 -31.27 -17.48 39.57
CA GLN A 328 -32.23 -18.19 38.74
C GLN A 328 -32.02 -17.97 37.24
N PRO A 329 -32.39 -18.95 36.39
CA PRO A 329 -32.26 -18.81 34.94
C PRO A 329 -33.08 -17.62 34.44
N ILE A 330 -32.41 -16.68 33.79
CA ILE A 330 -33.03 -15.59 33.05
C ILE A 330 -33.85 -16.21 31.92
N SER A 331 -35.16 -16.06 32.04
CA SER A 331 -36.16 -16.38 31.03
C SER A 331 -35.80 -15.78 29.67
N THR A 332 -35.68 -16.65 28.67
CA THR A 332 -35.62 -16.31 27.25
C THR A 332 -36.77 -15.36 26.90
N PRO A 333 -36.55 -14.23 26.21
CA PRO A 333 -37.66 -13.47 25.67
C PRO A 333 -38.28 -14.27 24.52
N GLU A 334 -39.45 -14.86 24.77
CA GLU A 334 -40.36 -15.33 23.73
C GLU A 334 -40.71 -14.12 22.84
N LYS A 335 -40.09 -14.04 21.66
CA LYS A 335 -40.59 -13.15 20.62
C LYS A 335 -41.91 -13.73 20.13
N PRO A 336 -43.04 -13.00 20.24
CA PRO A 336 -44.31 -13.49 19.73
C PRO A 336 -44.19 -13.68 18.21
N VAL A 337 -44.56 -14.87 17.75
CA VAL A 337 -44.72 -15.18 16.33
C VAL A 337 -45.70 -14.17 15.76
N SER A 338 -45.24 -13.31 14.84
CA SER A 338 -46.13 -12.31 14.25
C SER A 338 -47.18 -13.00 13.39
N ASP A 339 -48.45 -12.59 13.49
CA ASP A 339 -49.58 -13.10 12.69
C ASP A 339 -49.30 -13.06 11.18
N THR A 340 -48.48 -12.12 10.74
CA THR A 340 -47.98 -11.99 9.37
C THR A 340 -47.12 -13.18 8.94
N THR A 341 -46.30 -13.72 9.83
CA THR A 341 -45.44 -14.88 9.55
C THR A 341 -46.26 -16.16 9.43
N LEU A 342 -47.27 -16.34 10.29
CA LEU A 342 -48.19 -17.49 10.22
C LEU A 342 -48.97 -17.52 8.90
N LYS A 343 -49.49 -16.38 8.44
CA LYS A 343 -50.18 -16.29 7.14
C LYS A 343 -49.26 -16.61 5.96
N ALA A 344 -48.01 -16.13 5.99
CA ALA A 344 -47.03 -16.42 4.95
C ALA A 344 -46.67 -17.91 4.91
N VAL A 345 -46.46 -18.54 6.07
CA VAL A 345 -46.19 -19.99 6.16
C VAL A 345 -47.38 -20.81 5.65
N LYS A 346 -48.62 -20.43 6.00
CA LYS A 346 -49.84 -21.10 5.50
C LYS A 346 -49.95 -21.04 3.97
N ALA A 347 -49.79 -19.85 3.38
CA ALA A 347 -49.87 -19.67 1.93
C ALA A 347 -48.80 -20.49 1.19
N CYS A 348 -47.58 -20.56 1.74
CA CYS A 348 -46.50 -21.35 1.15
C CYS A 348 -46.71 -22.87 1.32
N LEU A 349 -47.31 -23.33 2.41
CA LEU A 349 -47.67 -24.75 2.58
C LEU A 349 -48.80 -25.16 1.62
N GLU A 350 -49.83 -24.33 1.45
CA GLU A 350 -50.92 -24.56 0.48
C GLU A 350 -50.39 -24.57 -0.96
N ALA A 351 -49.36 -23.79 -1.26
CA ALA A 351 -48.67 -23.79 -2.54
C ALA A 351 -47.65 -24.95 -2.72
N GLY A 352 -47.54 -25.87 -1.76
CA GLY A 352 -46.73 -27.09 -1.86
C GLY A 352 -45.21 -26.89 -1.68
N PHE A 353 -44.79 -25.80 -1.03
CA PHE A 353 -43.38 -25.56 -0.74
C PHE A 353 -42.83 -26.56 0.29
N SER A 354 -41.58 -26.99 0.11
CA SER A 354 -40.92 -27.90 1.06
C SER A 354 -40.54 -27.19 2.36
N ASP A 355 -40.54 -27.94 3.46
CA ASP A 355 -40.19 -27.44 4.81
C ASP A 355 -38.83 -26.75 4.85
N SER A 356 -37.84 -27.30 4.14
CA SER A 356 -36.49 -26.71 4.04
C SER A 356 -36.51 -25.33 3.38
N LYS A 357 -37.42 -25.10 2.43
CA LYS A 357 -37.56 -23.82 1.73
C LYS A 357 -38.28 -22.80 2.59
N LEU A 358 -39.32 -23.21 3.32
CA LEU A 358 -40.00 -22.39 4.33
C LEU A 358 -39.03 -21.90 5.42
N ILE A 359 -38.20 -22.80 5.96
CA ILE A 359 -37.25 -22.47 7.03
C ILE A 359 -36.21 -21.43 6.56
N LYS A 360 -35.71 -21.58 5.33
CA LYS A 360 -34.66 -20.71 4.79
C LYS A 360 -35.18 -19.38 4.25
N GLU A 361 -36.25 -19.41 3.46
CA GLU A 361 -36.72 -18.25 2.71
C GLU A 361 -37.80 -17.45 3.45
N VAL A 362 -38.67 -18.12 4.23
CA VAL A 362 -39.77 -17.45 4.95
C VAL A 362 -39.39 -17.13 6.39
N LEU A 363 -38.73 -18.07 7.07
CA LEU A 363 -38.29 -17.89 8.46
C LEU A 363 -36.87 -17.34 8.60
N GLY A 364 -36.07 -17.35 7.52
CA GLY A 364 -34.72 -16.77 7.50
C GLY A 364 -33.65 -17.60 8.24
N PHE A 365 -33.92 -18.85 8.60
CA PHE A 365 -32.98 -19.71 9.31
C PHE A 365 -32.15 -20.54 8.32
N SER A 366 -30.83 -20.39 8.36
CA SER A 366 -29.89 -21.19 7.58
C SER A 366 -28.65 -21.57 8.40
N GLY A 367 -27.86 -22.54 7.90
CA GLY A 367 -26.63 -23.00 8.55
C GLY A 367 -26.85 -23.60 9.95
N GLY A 368 -26.01 -23.23 10.92
CA GLY A 368 -26.05 -23.75 12.30
C GLY A 368 -27.35 -23.46 13.06
N ARG A 369 -28.18 -22.53 12.57
CA ARG A 369 -29.48 -22.16 13.16
C ARG A 369 -30.68 -22.86 12.50
N TYR A 370 -30.43 -23.79 11.58
CA TYR A 370 -31.50 -24.52 10.89
C TYR A 370 -32.35 -25.37 11.85
N LYS A 371 -31.74 -25.91 12.92
CA LYS A 371 -32.44 -26.72 13.91
C LYS A 371 -33.48 -25.90 14.68
N GLU A 372 -33.14 -24.67 15.06
CA GLU A 372 -34.08 -23.71 15.68
C GLU A 372 -35.25 -23.40 14.74
N GLY A 373 -34.98 -23.14 13.46
CA GLY A 373 -36.01 -22.86 12.46
C GLY A 373 -36.96 -24.04 12.23
N LYS A 374 -36.47 -25.28 12.33
CA LYS A 374 -37.30 -26.49 12.24
C LYS A 374 -38.27 -26.61 13.42
N GLU A 375 -37.81 -26.36 14.64
CA GLU A 375 -38.65 -26.40 15.84
C GLU A 375 -39.75 -25.33 15.81
N ILE A 376 -39.44 -24.14 15.29
CA ILE A 376 -40.41 -23.05 15.11
C ILE A 376 -41.45 -23.41 14.03
N LEU A 377 -41.04 -23.98 12.89
CA LEU A 377 -41.96 -24.39 11.84
C LEU A 377 -42.94 -25.48 12.32
N GLU A 378 -42.48 -26.44 13.12
CA GLU A 378 -43.34 -27.48 13.70
C GLU A 378 -44.38 -26.89 14.67
N LYS A 379 -43.99 -25.91 15.50
CA LYS A 379 -44.95 -25.18 16.35
C LYS A 379 -46.00 -24.44 15.52
N MET A 380 -45.60 -23.75 14.45
CA MET A 380 -46.53 -23.04 13.55
C MET A 380 -47.47 -23.99 12.80
N LYS A 381 -47.00 -25.17 12.37
CA LYS A 381 -47.87 -26.20 11.78
C LYS A 381 -48.90 -26.72 12.78
N GLY A 382 -48.50 -26.89 14.05
CA GLY A 382 -49.41 -27.27 15.13
C GLY A 382 -50.50 -26.24 15.43
N GLU A 383 -50.19 -24.94 15.26
CA GLU A 383 -51.17 -23.84 15.39
C GLU A 383 -52.10 -23.70 14.18
N LEU A 384 -51.62 -24.01 12.97
CA LEU A 384 -52.41 -23.98 11.73
C LEU A 384 -53.31 -25.21 11.53
N GLY A 385 -53.04 -26.30 12.26
CA GLY A 385 -53.81 -27.55 12.24
C GLY A 385 -54.93 -27.64 13.28
N LYS A 386 -55.14 -26.58 14.09
CA LYS A 386 -56.32 -26.37 14.93
C LYS A 386 -57.26 -25.39 14.25
#